data_AF-A0A1G9ITC8-F1
#
_entry.id   AF-A0A1G9ITC8-F1
#
_cell.length_a   1.000
_cell.length_b   1.000
_cell.length_c   1.000
_cell.angle_alpha   90.00
_cell.angle_beta   90.00
_cell.angle_gamma   90.00
#
_symmetry.space_group_name_H-M   'P 1'
#
loop_
_entity.id
_entity.type
_entity.pdbx_description
1 polymer ?
#
loop_
_entity_poly.entity_id
_entity_poly.type
_entity_poly.pdbx_seq_one_letter_code
_entity_poly.pdbx_strand_id
1 'polypeptide(L)'
;MSSTLQTRAHELPVESPPASRIVPALVAGSHVHIECPSWCSLDHVAENEGHLVDVHHRGATSDLIVPTAGPEVELLLSTYLWSDAFSTRVAERAPVVVIDDGSEGFHLSPAQAVLFAARVEQFAARIRDLASAAVGVPA
;
A
#
# COMPACT_ATOMS: atom_id res chain seq x y z
N MET A 1 -6.55 31.12 37.30
CA MET A 1 -7.17 31.17 35.97
C MET A 1 -6.44 30.15 35.11
N SER A 2 -6.93 28.91 35.05
CA SER A 2 -6.29 27.81 34.32
C SER A 2 -6.79 27.80 32.88
N SER A 3 -5.87 27.95 31.92
CA SER A 3 -6.15 27.90 30.49
C SER A 3 -5.89 26.47 29.99
N THR A 4 -6.95 25.76 29.60
CA THR A 4 -6.88 24.43 29.01
C THR A 4 -6.69 24.58 27.50
N LEU A 5 -5.51 24.25 26.98
CA LEU A 5 -5.26 24.13 25.56
C LEU A 5 -5.92 22.85 25.03
N GLN A 6 -7.05 23.00 24.33
CA GLN A 6 -7.67 21.93 23.55
C GLN A 6 -6.89 21.73 22.25
N THR A 7 -6.12 20.65 22.18
CA THR A 7 -5.64 20.09 20.92
C THR A 7 -6.85 19.62 20.11
N ARG A 8 -7.27 20.38 19.10
CA ARG A 8 -8.19 19.89 18.08
C ARG A 8 -7.45 18.88 17.22
N ALA A 9 -7.80 17.61 17.33
CA ALA A 9 -7.46 16.62 16.31
C ALA A 9 -8.01 17.16 14.97
N HIS A 10 -7.13 17.29 13.99
CA HIS A 10 -7.52 17.59 12.62
C HIS A 10 -8.10 16.29 12.05
N GLU A 11 -9.42 16.10 12.20
CA GLU A 11 -10.13 15.07 11.44
C GLU A 11 -10.03 15.46 9.96
N LEU A 12 -9.16 14.77 9.23
CA LEU A 12 -9.15 14.86 7.78
C LEU A 12 -10.53 14.38 7.28
N PRO A 13 -11.17 15.10 6.34
CA PRO A 13 -12.39 14.63 5.71
C PRO A 13 -12.15 13.22 5.16
N VAL A 14 -12.91 12.24 5.65
CA VAL A 14 -12.95 10.92 5.01
C VAL A 14 -13.75 11.11 3.72
N GLU A 15 -13.04 11.44 2.65
CA GLU A 15 -13.62 11.47 1.32
C GLU A 15 -14.08 10.04 1.00
N SER A 16 -15.38 9.87 0.76
CA SER A 16 -15.92 8.58 0.33
C SER A 16 -15.11 8.12 -0.89
N PRO A 17 -14.58 6.88 -0.89
CA PRO A 17 -13.83 6.39 -2.04
C PRO A 17 -14.71 6.54 -3.29
N PRO A 18 -14.17 7.01 -4.43
CA PRO A 18 -14.97 7.19 -5.62
C PRO A 18 -15.66 5.87 -6.01
N ALA A 19 -16.87 5.95 -6.57
CA ALA A 19 -17.62 4.76 -6.96
C ALA A 19 -16.83 3.89 -7.97
N SER A 20 -17.08 2.59 -7.96
CA SER A 20 -16.53 1.66 -8.96
C SER A 20 -16.94 2.07 -10.39
N ARG A 21 -16.13 1.68 -11.36
CA ARG A 21 -16.34 1.94 -12.79
C ARG A 21 -16.28 0.64 -13.58
N ILE A 22 -17.00 0.55 -14.69
CA ILE A 22 -16.85 -0.55 -15.64
C ILE A 22 -15.74 -0.20 -16.63
N VAL A 23 -14.74 -1.08 -16.77
CA VAL A 23 -13.59 -0.88 -17.68
C VAL A 23 -13.37 -2.12 -18.55
N PRO A 24 -12.79 -1.97 -19.75
CA PRO A 24 -12.36 -3.12 -20.53
C PRO A 24 -11.15 -3.79 -19.86
N ALA A 25 -11.10 -5.11 -19.96
CA ALA A 25 -9.96 -5.95 -19.62
C ALA A 25 -9.70 -6.94 -20.76
N LEU A 26 -8.44 -7.28 -21.00
CA LEU A 26 -8.05 -8.30 -21.96
C LEU A 26 -7.79 -9.59 -21.20
N VAL A 27 -8.48 -10.67 -21.57
CA VAL A 27 -8.33 -12.00 -20.96
C VAL A 27 -8.19 -13.03 -22.07
N ALA A 28 -7.04 -13.70 -22.14
CA ALA A 28 -6.67 -14.62 -23.23
C ALA A 28 -6.96 -14.01 -24.63
N GLY A 29 -6.65 -12.73 -24.83
CA GLY A 29 -6.90 -12.00 -26.07
C GLY A 29 -8.37 -11.61 -26.33
N SER A 30 -9.30 -11.93 -25.43
CA SER A 30 -10.71 -11.55 -25.53
C SER A 30 -11.00 -10.34 -24.64
N HIS A 31 -11.69 -9.34 -25.19
CA HIS A 31 -12.13 -8.19 -24.41
C HIS A 31 -13.35 -8.55 -23.56
N VAL A 32 -13.25 -8.33 -22.26
CA VAL A 32 -14.35 -8.42 -21.31
C VAL A 32 -14.49 -7.08 -20.58
N HIS A 33 -15.64 -6.84 -19.95
CA HIS A 33 -15.84 -5.66 -19.12
C HIS A 33 -15.94 -6.09 -17.66
N ILE A 34 -15.15 -5.44 -16.80
CA ILE A 34 -15.07 -5.75 -15.37
C ILE A 34 -15.44 -4.54 -14.53
N GLU A 35 -15.98 -4.79 -13.33
CA GLU A 35 -16.06 -3.76 -12.30
C GLU A 35 -14.67 -3.49 -11.75
N CYS A 36 -14.26 -2.23 -11.76
CA CYS A 36 -12.94 -1.77 -11.38
C CYS A 36 -13.08 -0.69 -10.31
N PRO A 37 -12.55 -0.91 -9.10
CA PRO A 37 -12.57 0.08 -8.04
C PRO A 37 -11.86 1.36 -8.47
N SER A 38 -12.32 2.50 -7.98
CA SER A 38 -11.76 3.82 -8.34
C SER A 38 -10.30 4.01 -7.92
N TRP A 39 -9.84 3.26 -6.90
CA TRP A 39 -8.45 3.26 -6.46
C TRP A 39 -7.53 2.41 -7.35
N CYS A 40 -8.07 1.57 -8.22
CA CYS A 40 -7.28 0.71 -9.10
C CYS A 40 -6.60 1.54 -10.19
N SER A 41 -5.28 1.35 -10.32
CA SER A 41 -4.42 2.04 -11.30
C SER A 41 -3.89 1.12 -12.41
N LEU A 42 -4.25 -0.17 -12.42
CA LEU A 42 -3.85 -1.10 -13.48
C LEU A 42 -4.53 -0.82 -14.82
N ASP A 43 -3.77 -1.03 -15.90
CA ASP A 43 -4.29 -1.13 -17.25
C ASP A 43 -4.63 -2.60 -17.56
N HIS A 44 -5.90 -2.95 -17.31
CA HIS A 44 -6.39 -4.32 -17.50
C HIS A 44 -6.35 -4.81 -18.96
N VAL A 45 -6.12 -3.93 -19.93
CA VAL A 45 -5.92 -4.34 -21.33
C VAL A 45 -4.47 -4.74 -21.58
N ALA A 46 -3.52 -4.04 -20.96
CA ALA A 46 -2.09 -4.31 -21.10
C ALA A 46 -1.65 -5.61 -20.40
N GLU A 47 -2.27 -5.97 -19.27
CA GLU A 47 -1.93 -7.19 -18.52
C GLU A 47 -2.24 -8.48 -19.31
N ASN A 48 -3.37 -8.52 -20.03
CA ASN A 48 -3.80 -9.68 -20.84
C ASN A 48 -3.76 -11.02 -20.10
N GLU A 49 -4.44 -11.09 -18.96
CA GLU A 49 -4.42 -12.26 -18.09
C GLU A 49 -4.90 -13.54 -18.80
N GLY A 50 -4.39 -14.70 -18.39
CA GLY A 50 -4.76 -15.99 -18.98
C GLY A 50 -6.22 -16.38 -18.69
N HIS A 51 -6.71 -16.05 -17.49
CA HIS A 51 -8.08 -16.35 -17.07
C HIS A 51 -8.68 -15.19 -16.29
N LEU A 52 -10.02 -15.13 -16.28
CA LEU A 52 -10.73 -14.08 -15.53
C LEU A 52 -10.47 -14.14 -14.02
N VAL A 53 -10.19 -15.33 -13.48
CA VAL A 53 -9.87 -15.52 -12.05
C VAL A 53 -8.52 -14.91 -11.66
N ASP A 54 -7.63 -14.70 -12.63
CA ASP A 54 -6.30 -14.13 -12.44
C ASP A 54 -6.32 -12.60 -12.53
N VAL A 55 -7.45 -12.01 -12.97
CA VAL A 55 -7.66 -10.56 -12.97
C VAL A 55 -7.76 -10.06 -11.54
N HIS A 56 -6.90 -9.11 -11.20
CA HIS A 56 -6.79 -8.50 -9.89
C HIS A 56 -6.85 -6.98 -9.99
N HIS A 57 -7.00 -6.29 -8.86
CA HIS A 57 -6.92 -4.84 -8.79
C HIS A 57 -5.74 -4.43 -7.92
N ARG A 58 -4.95 -3.47 -8.42
CA ARG A 58 -3.83 -2.88 -7.68
C ARG A 58 -3.95 -1.36 -7.70
N GLY A 59 -3.78 -0.75 -6.52
CA GLY A 59 -3.70 0.70 -6.38
C GLY A 59 -2.30 1.24 -6.67
N ALA A 60 -2.17 2.57 -6.62
CA ALA A 60 -0.87 3.23 -6.73
C ALA A 60 0.09 2.76 -5.62
N THR A 61 1.37 2.64 -5.96
CA THR A 61 2.42 2.23 -5.03
C THR A 61 2.92 3.42 -4.21
N SER A 62 3.31 3.15 -2.98
CA SER A 62 4.08 4.06 -2.14
C SER A 62 5.33 3.33 -1.66
N ASP A 63 6.49 3.89 -1.97
CA ASP A 63 7.76 3.21 -1.81
C ASP A 63 8.54 3.79 -0.61
N LEU A 64 9.04 2.91 0.24
CA LEU A 64 10.03 3.20 1.26
C LEU A 64 11.41 2.87 0.68
N ILE A 65 12.23 3.90 0.50
CA ILE A 65 13.59 3.80 -0.01
C ILE A 65 14.62 4.05 1.09
N VAL A 66 15.78 3.42 1.00
CA VAL A 66 16.91 3.61 1.91
C VAL A 66 18.11 4.20 1.18
N PRO A 67 18.82 5.20 1.76
CA PRO A 67 20.07 5.68 1.20
C PRO A 67 21.17 4.61 1.26
N THR A 68 22.00 4.54 0.22
CA THR A 68 23.23 3.73 0.23
C THR A 68 24.43 4.57 0.66
N ALA A 69 25.62 3.96 0.71
CA ALA A 69 26.87 4.70 0.97
C ALA A 69 27.23 5.69 -0.16
N GLY A 70 26.60 5.58 -1.33
CA GLY A 70 26.80 6.45 -2.49
C GLY A 70 25.62 7.42 -2.71
N PRO A 71 25.51 8.00 -3.93
CA PRO A 71 24.38 8.85 -4.29
C PRO A 71 23.09 8.06 -4.57
N GLU A 72 23.15 6.74 -4.53
CA GLU A 72 22.06 5.83 -4.90
C GLU A 72 21.13 5.57 -3.71
N VAL A 73 19.89 5.23 -4.01
CA VAL A 73 18.87 4.75 -3.06
C VAL A 73 18.40 3.38 -3.50
N GLU A 74 18.06 2.54 -2.53
CA GLU A 74 17.51 1.22 -2.77
C GLU A 74 16.06 1.15 -2.29
N LEU A 75 15.21 0.44 -3.02
CA LEU A 75 13.85 0.13 -2.59
C LEU A 75 13.92 -0.86 -1.43
N LEU A 76 13.36 -0.49 -0.28
CA LEU A 76 13.27 -1.36 0.88
C LEU A 76 11.91 -2.06 0.95
N LEU A 77 10.82 -1.30 0.77
CA LEU A 77 9.45 -1.82 0.75
C LEU A 77 8.58 -1.01 -0.21
N SER A 78 7.62 -1.64 -0.86
CA SER A 78 6.48 -0.99 -1.52
C SER A 78 5.20 -1.31 -0.75
N THR A 79 4.25 -0.38 -0.74
CA THR A 79 2.89 -0.64 -0.25
C THR A 79 1.83 -0.15 -1.22
N TYR A 80 0.75 -0.91 -1.35
CA TYR A 80 -0.37 -0.62 -2.25
C TYR A 80 -1.63 -1.36 -1.83
N LEU A 81 -2.77 -0.94 -2.35
CA LEU A 81 -4.03 -1.71 -2.25
C LEU A 81 -4.04 -2.85 -3.25
N TRP A 82 -4.56 -4.01 -2.84
CA TRP A 82 -4.71 -5.20 -3.66
C TRP A 82 -6.09 -5.86 -3.45
N SER A 83 -6.64 -6.48 -4.49
CA SER A 83 -7.84 -7.31 -4.41
C SER A 83 -7.90 -8.29 -5.57
N ASP A 84 -8.14 -9.57 -5.27
CA ASP A 84 -8.43 -10.59 -6.29
C ASP A 84 -9.94 -10.74 -6.42
N ALA A 85 -10.59 -9.74 -7.04
CA ALA A 85 -12.05 -9.63 -7.08
C ALA A 85 -12.75 -10.88 -7.65
N PHE A 86 -12.08 -11.59 -8.55
CA PHE A 86 -12.59 -12.80 -9.19
C PHE A 86 -12.10 -14.10 -8.55
N SER A 87 -11.28 -14.04 -7.49
CA SER A 87 -10.77 -15.24 -6.82
C SER A 87 -11.90 -16.18 -6.38
N THR A 88 -11.65 -17.48 -6.49
CA THR A 88 -12.55 -18.51 -5.94
C THR A 88 -12.61 -18.50 -4.41
N ARG A 89 -11.62 -17.89 -3.74
CA ARG A 89 -11.56 -17.76 -2.28
C ARG A 89 -12.13 -16.41 -1.87
N VAL A 90 -13.31 -16.43 -1.24
CA VAL A 90 -14.04 -15.21 -0.85
C VAL A 90 -13.19 -14.26 0.00
N ALA A 91 -12.30 -14.79 0.84
CA ALA A 91 -11.41 -13.99 1.68
C ALA A 91 -10.40 -13.13 0.89
N GLU A 92 -10.04 -13.53 -0.33
CA GLU A 92 -9.07 -12.82 -1.19
C GLU A 92 -9.74 -11.72 -2.04
N ARG A 93 -11.07 -11.71 -2.12
CA ARG A 93 -11.83 -10.71 -2.88
C ARG A 93 -11.87 -9.35 -2.19
N ALA A 94 -11.83 -9.34 -0.86
CA ALA A 94 -11.84 -8.09 -0.12
C ALA A 94 -10.53 -7.31 -0.34
N PRO A 95 -10.57 -5.98 -0.51
CA PRO A 95 -9.36 -5.19 -0.60
C PRO A 95 -8.48 -5.32 0.65
N VAL A 96 -7.18 -5.52 0.44
CA VAL A 96 -6.15 -5.59 1.46
C VAL A 96 -5.04 -4.59 1.15
N VAL A 97 -4.24 -4.26 2.16
CA VAL A 97 -2.99 -3.52 1.98
C VAL A 97 -1.87 -4.55 1.85
N VAL A 98 -1.07 -4.44 0.79
CA VAL A 98 0.11 -5.28 0.61
C VAL A 98 1.35 -4.49 1.05
N ILE A 99 2.25 -5.18 1.74
CA ILE A 99 3.64 -4.75 1.96
C ILE A 99 4.51 -5.71 1.16
N ASP A 100 5.27 -5.21 0.20
CA ASP A 100 6.07 -6.01 -0.73
C ASP A 100 7.55 -5.60 -0.59
N ASP A 101 8.42 -6.58 -0.37
CA ASP A 101 9.88 -6.37 -0.26
C ASP A 101 10.64 -6.74 -1.56
N GLY A 102 9.91 -7.00 -2.64
CA GLY A 102 10.43 -7.46 -3.92
C GLY A 102 10.58 -8.99 -4.01
N SER A 103 10.39 -9.72 -2.92
CA SER A 103 10.42 -11.19 -2.88
C SER A 103 9.07 -11.81 -2.55
N GLU A 104 8.38 -11.28 -1.53
CA GLU A 104 7.07 -11.75 -1.09
C GLU A 104 6.18 -10.58 -0.65
N GLY A 105 4.89 -10.68 -0.97
CA GLY A 105 3.87 -9.76 -0.51
C GLY A 105 3.22 -10.21 0.80
N PHE A 106 3.18 -9.35 1.79
CA PHE A 106 2.41 -9.54 3.02
C PHE A 106 1.04 -8.88 2.89
N HIS A 107 -0.02 -9.69 2.85
CA HIS A 107 -1.40 -9.23 2.67
C HIS A 107 -2.02 -8.91 4.04
N LEU A 108 -2.27 -7.63 4.31
CA LEU A 108 -2.77 -7.14 5.59
C LEU A 108 -4.22 -6.66 5.44
N SER A 109 -5.08 -7.09 6.37
CA SER A 109 -6.36 -6.41 6.57
C SER A 109 -6.15 -4.95 6.94
N PRO A 110 -7.15 -4.06 6.74
CA PRO A 110 -7.02 -2.65 7.11
C PRO A 110 -6.58 -2.42 8.57
N ALA A 111 -7.10 -3.21 9.51
CA ALA A 111 -6.72 -3.12 10.92
C ALA A 111 -5.25 -3.54 11.14
N GLN A 112 -4.78 -4.61 10.48
CA GLN A 112 -3.38 -5.02 10.54
C GLN A 112 -2.45 -3.99 9.91
N ALA A 113 -2.87 -3.35 8.81
CA ALA A 113 -2.10 -2.29 8.16
C ALA A 113 -1.89 -1.08 9.08
N VAL A 114 -2.93 -0.65 9.80
CA VAL A 114 -2.81 0.43 10.82
C VAL A 114 -1.84 0.03 11.94
N LEU A 115 -1.92 -1.21 12.42
CA LEU A 115 -0.98 -1.71 13.44
C LEU A 115 0.45 -1.79 12.92
N PHE A 116 0.64 -2.19 11.66
CA PHE A 116 1.95 -2.24 11.02
C PHE A 116 2.52 -0.83 10.85
N ALA A 117 1.73 0.14 10.40
CA ALA A 117 2.15 1.54 10.29
C ALA A 117 2.65 2.10 11.62
N ALA A 118 1.94 1.86 12.73
CA ALA A 118 2.38 2.26 14.06
C ALA A 118 3.73 1.61 14.47
N ARG A 119 4.00 0.38 14.01
CA ARG A 119 5.30 -0.28 14.24
C ARG A 119 6.41 0.32 13.38
N VAL A 120 6.11 0.72 12.14
CA VAL A 120 7.06 1.43 11.28
C VAL A 120 7.43 2.79 11.89
N GLU A 121 6.48 3.51 12.49
CA GLU A 121 6.76 4.76 13.21
C GLU A 121 7.68 4.55 14.41
N GLN A 122 7.45 3.50 15.20
CA GLN A 122 8.32 3.13 16.32
C GLN A 122 9.72 2.73 15.84
N PHE A 123 9.81 1.99 14.75
CA PHE A 123 11.08 1.62 14.12
C PHE A 123 11.84 2.85 13.62
N ALA A 124 11.15 3.79 12.97
CA ALA A 124 11.74 5.05 12.54
C ALA A 124 12.24 5.91 13.72
N ALA A 125 11.52 5.91 14.86
CA ALA A 125 12.01 6.53 16.09
C ALA A 125 13.31 5.87 16.58
N ARG A 126 13.36 4.53 16.56
CA ARG A 126 14.57 3.79 16.95
C ARG A 126 15.76 4.09 16.05
N ILE A 127 15.55 4.24 14.74
CA ILE A 127 16.62 4.65 13.80
C ILE A 127 17.18 6.01 14.20
N ARG A 128 16.34 6.99 14.55
CA ARG A 128 16.79 8.32 14.98
C ARG A 128 17.61 8.28 16.28
N ASP A 129 17.19 7.44 17.24
CA ASP A 129 17.95 7.24 18.48
C ASP A 129 19.34 6.64 18.19
N LEU A 130 19.40 5.62 17.32
CA LEU A 130 20.66 4.99 16.91
C LEU A 130 21.57 5.97 16.16
N ALA A 131 21.01 6.77 15.25
CA ALA A 131 21.76 7.80 14.54
C ALA A 131 22.33 8.84 15.51
N SER A 132 21.55 9.28 16.50
CA SER A 132 22.00 10.22 17.53
C SER A 132 23.14 9.63 18.37
N ALA A 133 23.04 8.34 18.72
CA ALA A 133 24.09 7.64 19.45
C ALA A 133 25.38 7.45 18.63
N ALA A 134 25.26 7.21 17.32
CA ALA A 134 26.40 7.02 16.42
C ALA A 134 27.26 8.30 16.28
N VAL A 135 26.66 9.48 16.36
CA VAL A 135 27.37 10.77 16.40
C VAL A 135 28.16 10.96 17.72
N GLY A 136 27.80 10.21 18.77
CA GLY A 136 28.41 10.26 20.10
C GLY A 136 29.60 9.32 20.34
N VAL A 137 30.22 8.75 19.29
CA VAL A 137 31.48 8.00 19.41
C VAL A 137 32.64 8.95 19.11
N PRO A 138 33.45 9.37 20.12
CA PRO A 138 34.66 10.12 19.86
C PRO A 138 35.64 9.27 19.04
N ALA A 139 36.26 9.89 18.03
CA ALA A 139 37.40 9.34 17.29
C ALA A 139 38.60 9.09 18.23
#